data_AF-A0A2X2V5K1-F1
#
_entry.id   AF-A0A2X2V5K1-F1
#
_cell.length_a   1.000
_cell.length_b   1.000
_cell.length_c   1.000
_cell.angle_alpha   90.00
_cell.angle_beta   90.00
_cell.angle_gamma   90.00
#
_symmetry.space_group_name_H-M   'P 1'
#
loop_
_entity.id
_entity.type
_entity.pdbx_description
1 polymer ?
#
loop_
_entity_poly.entity_id
_entity_poly.type
_entity_poly.pdbx_seq_one_letter_code
_entity_poly.pdbx_strand_id
1 'polypeptide(L)'
;MQPLVNLVQHHETSYSAIQRFIEKPPGKLRIIEIYPPKPLQSMALGSRLPALREDYKIGRLCGRYFLATVGKLLTEKPPALPPHAEDCHSWPGGGASGRRWPTICT
;
A
#
# COMPACT_ATOMS: atom_id res chain seq x y z
N MET A 1 -7.23 -1.59 28.80
CA MET A 1 -7.08 -0.38 27.96
C MET A 1 -5.63 -0.05 27.58
N GLN A 2 -4.63 -0.41 28.39
CA GLN A 2 -3.21 -0.12 28.11
C GLN A 2 -2.70 -0.50 26.70
N PRO A 3 -3.07 -1.66 26.10
CA PRO A 3 -2.55 -2.02 24.77
C PRO A 3 -2.96 -1.05 23.65
N LEU A 4 -4.15 -0.48 23.79
CA LEU A 4 -4.72 0.44 22.82
C LEU A 4 -4.01 1.78 22.84
N VAL A 5 -3.73 2.26 24.06
CA VAL A 5 -2.98 3.49 24.31
C VAL A 5 -1.56 3.37 23.78
N ASN A 6 -0.91 2.22 24.02
CA ASN A 6 0.43 1.96 23.51
C ASN A 6 0.47 1.99 21.97
N LEU A 7 -0.55 1.44 21.31
CA LEU A 7 -0.63 1.46 19.85
C LEU A 7 -0.76 2.88 19.30
N VAL A 8 -1.61 3.71 19.91
CA VAL A 8 -1.79 5.11 19.49
C VAL A 8 -0.52 5.93 19.72
N GLN A 9 0.12 5.79 20.89
CA GLN A 9 1.39 6.48 21.19
C GLN A 9 2.49 6.08 20.20
N HIS A 10 2.59 4.79 19.88
CA HIS A 10 3.55 4.31 18.89
C HIS A 10 3.24 4.84 17.49
N HIS A 11 1.95 4.88 17.10
CA HIS A 11 1.52 5.46 15.83
C HIS A 11 1.92 6.93 15.73
N GLU A 12 1.62 7.75 16.74
CA GLU A 12 1.96 9.17 16.76
C GLU A 12 3.47 9.42 16.71
N THR A 13 4.24 8.66 17.50
CA THR A 13 5.71 8.78 17.53
C THR A 13 6.31 8.43 16.18
N SER A 14 5.86 7.32 15.58
CA SER A 14 6.34 6.86 14.27
C SER A 14 5.96 7.84 13.17
N TYR A 15 4.71 8.31 13.17
CA TYR A 15 4.21 9.28 12.18
C TYR A 15 5.01 10.57 12.24
N SER A 16 5.25 11.11 13.43
CA SER A 16 6.04 12.32 13.63
C SER A 16 7.48 12.18 13.16
N ALA A 17 8.11 11.02 13.41
CA ALA A 17 9.48 10.76 12.95
C ALA A 17 9.57 10.67 11.42
N ILE A 18 8.62 9.98 10.78
CA ILE A 18 8.53 9.87 9.33
C ILE A 18 8.27 11.24 8.69
N GLN A 19 7.35 12.02 9.25
CA GLN A 19 7.04 13.36 8.76
C GLN A 19 8.29 14.26 8.75
N ARG A 20 9.07 14.25 9.84
CA ARG A 20 10.34 14.98 9.90
C ARG A 20 11.34 14.52 8.84
N PHE A 21 11.40 13.22 8.55
CA PHE A 21 12.25 12.69 7.49
C PHE A 21 11.82 13.15 6.10
N ILE A 22 10.50 13.19 5.83
CA ILE A 22 9.95 13.68 4.56
C ILE A 22 10.20 15.19 4.40
N GLU A 23 10.00 15.97 5.47
CA GLU A 23 10.20 17.43 5.46
C GLU A 23 11.68 17.82 5.37
N LYS A 24 12.57 17.06 6.02
CA LYS A 24 14.01 17.29 6.07
C LYS A 24 14.76 16.01 5.70
N PRO A 25 14.75 15.62 4.42
CA PRO A 25 15.47 14.44 3.97
C PRO A 25 16.98 14.61 4.19
N PRO A 26 17.67 13.63 4.77
CA PRO A 26 19.12 13.70 4.91
C PRO A 26 19.80 13.51 3.54
N GLY A 27 20.69 14.43 3.18
CA GLY A 27 21.53 14.31 1.98
C GLY A 27 20.76 14.46 0.66
N LYS A 28 21.22 13.75 -0.38
CA LYS A 28 20.64 13.80 -1.73
C LYS A 28 19.69 12.62 -1.95
N LEU A 29 18.44 12.77 -1.50
CA LEU A 29 17.40 11.77 -1.68
C LEU A 29 16.35 12.24 -2.70
N ARG A 30 15.79 11.29 -3.46
CA ARG A 30 14.62 11.49 -4.30
C ARG A 30 13.46 10.76 -3.65
N ILE A 31 12.57 11.50 -2.99
CA ILE A 31 11.36 10.94 -2.38
C ILE A 31 10.26 10.94 -3.44
N ILE A 32 9.61 9.80 -3.64
CA ILE A 32 8.45 9.67 -4.53
C ILE A 32 7.29 9.21 -3.68
N GLU A 33 6.25 10.04 -3.62
CA GLU A 33 5.06 9.75 -2.86
C GLU A 33 4.05 8.99 -3.72
N ILE A 34 3.62 7.82 -3.23
CA ILE A 34 2.52 7.05 -3.81
C ILE A 34 1.37 7.16 -2.81
N TYR A 35 0.46 8.09 -3.05
CA TYR A 35 -0.69 8.33 -2.17
C TYR A 35 -2.01 8.35 -2.97
N PRO A 36 -3.13 7.96 -2.35
CA PRO A 36 -4.43 8.05 -2.99
C PRO A 36 -4.93 9.50 -3.03
N PRO A 37 -5.60 9.96 -4.09
CA PRO A 37 -6.07 11.34 -4.21
C PRO A 37 -7.20 11.69 -3.22
N LYS A 38 -7.69 10.73 -2.43
CA LYS A 38 -8.74 10.90 -1.44
C LYS A 38 -8.24 10.41 -0.07
N PRO A 39 -8.69 11.04 1.03
CA PRO A 39 -8.39 10.56 2.37
C PRO A 39 -8.82 9.10 2.58
N LEU A 40 -8.02 8.36 3.36
CA LEU A 40 -8.32 7.00 3.75
C LEU A 40 -9.60 6.93 4.58
N GLN A 41 -10.40 5.89 4.35
CA GLN A 41 -11.59 5.62 5.16
C GLN A 41 -11.23 4.91 6.47
N SER A 42 -10.09 4.23 6.48
CA SER A 42 -9.51 3.61 7.65
C SER A 42 -8.77 4.62 8.53
N MET A 43 -8.87 4.38 9.82
CA MET A 43 -8.17 5.04 10.91
C MET A 43 -7.11 4.11 11.51
N ALA A 44 -6.13 4.68 12.20
CA ALA A 44 -5.09 3.93 12.92
C ALA A 44 -5.66 2.91 13.92
N LEU A 45 -6.87 3.17 14.43
CA LEU A 45 -7.55 2.31 15.36
C LEU A 45 -9.06 2.32 15.16
N GLY A 46 -9.70 1.16 15.36
CA GLY A 46 -11.16 1.06 15.36
C GLY A 46 -11.79 1.02 13.97
N SER A 47 -10.99 0.94 12.92
CA SER A 47 -11.47 0.75 11.55
C SER A 47 -12.30 -0.51 11.41
N ARG A 48 -13.44 -0.38 10.73
CA ARG A 48 -14.22 -1.54 10.32
C ARG A 48 -13.58 -2.18 9.10
N LEU A 49 -13.72 -3.50 8.98
CA LEU A 49 -13.16 -4.28 7.88
C LEU A 49 -13.52 -3.76 6.46
N PRO A 50 -14.72 -3.21 6.19
CA PRO A 50 -15.02 -2.62 4.88
C PRO A 50 -14.13 -1.43 4.52
N ALA A 51 -13.85 -0.53 5.49
CA ALA A 51 -12.98 0.63 5.26
C ALA A 51 -11.54 0.21 4.94
N LEU A 52 -11.01 -0.75 5.70
CA LEU A 52 -9.69 -1.33 5.46
C LEU A 52 -9.57 -1.98 4.07
N ARG A 53 -10.60 -2.73 3.66
CA ARG A 53 -10.63 -3.38 2.35
C ARG A 53 -10.68 -2.39 1.21
N GLU A 54 -11.41 -1.30 1.38
CA GLU A 54 -11.52 -0.27 0.35
C GLU A 54 -10.19 0.45 0.14
N ASP A 55 -9.57 0.90 1.23
CA ASP A 55 -8.26 1.55 1.18
C ASP A 55 -7.17 0.63 0.63
N TYR A 56 -7.23 -0.67 0.95
CA TYR A 56 -6.31 -1.66 0.38
C TYR A 56 -6.43 -1.77 -1.14
N LYS A 57 -7.66 -1.79 -1.69
CA LYS A 57 -7.87 -1.81 -3.15
C LYS A 57 -7.30 -0.55 -3.79
N ILE A 58 -7.55 0.60 -3.19
CA ILE A 58 -7.05 1.89 -3.68
C ILE A 58 -5.51 1.87 -3.66
N GLY A 59 -4.89 1.41 -2.57
CA GLY A 59 -3.44 1.27 -2.48
C GLY A 59 -2.85 0.35 -3.57
N ARG A 60 -3.50 -0.79 -3.85
CA ARG A 60 -3.09 -1.68 -4.96
C ARG A 60 -3.19 -0.98 -6.31
N LEU A 61 -4.23 -0.20 -6.55
CA LEU A 61 -4.40 0.54 -7.79
C LEU A 61 -3.33 1.62 -7.95
N CYS A 62 -3.07 2.41 -6.90
CA CYS A 62 -2.02 3.43 -6.88
C CYS A 62 -0.63 2.82 -7.16
N GLY A 63 -0.31 1.68 -6.53
CA GLY A 63 0.95 0.98 -6.77
C GLY A 63 1.08 0.46 -8.22
N ARG A 64 0.01 -0.13 -8.78
CA ARG A 64 0.01 -0.56 -10.19
C ARG A 64 0.19 0.61 -11.14
N TYR A 65 -0.51 1.72 -10.90
CA TYR A 65 -0.37 2.94 -11.69
C TYR A 65 1.06 3.47 -11.64
N PHE A 66 1.65 3.54 -10.45
CA PHE A 66 3.04 3.95 -10.27
C PHE A 66 4.02 3.07 -11.06
N LEU A 67 3.92 1.74 -10.93
CA LEU A 67 4.81 0.83 -11.65
C LEU A 67 4.67 0.94 -13.18
N ALA A 68 3.44 1.12 -13.67
CA ALA A 68 3.16 1.24 -15.10
C ALA A 68 3.67 2.56 -15.70
N THR A 69 3.73 3.63 -14.90
CA THR A 69 4.10 4.99 -15.33
C THR A 69 5.53 5.34 -14.95
N VAL A 70 5.75 5.66 -13.67
CA VAL A 70 7.03 6.14 -13.14
C VAL A 70 8.03 4.99 -12.96
N GLY A 71 7.57 3.79 -12.62
CA GLY A 71 8.44 2.63 -12.40
C GLY A 71 9.33 2.30 -13.60
N LYS A 72 8.81 2.47 -14.82
CA LYS A 72 9.57 2.29 -16.07
C LYS A 72 10.66 3.34 -16.25
N LEU A 73 10.44 4.56 -15.76
CA LEU A 73 11.39 5.67 -15.85
C LEU A 73 12.48 5.59 -14.78
N LEU A 74 12.24 4.85 -13.71
CA LEU A 74 13.21 4.63 -12.63
C LEU A 74 14.16 3.46 -12.91
N THR A 75 13.89 2.70 -13.98
CA THR A 75 14.53 1.42 -14.26
C THR A 75 15.29 1.50 -15.58
N GLU A 76 16.62 1.33 -15.57
CA GLU A 76 17.41 1.29 -16.81
C GLU A 76 17.20 -0.01 -17.62
N LYS A 77 16.70 -1.08 -16.99
CA LYS A 77 16.44 -2.41 -17.62
C LYS A 77 15.08 -2.97 -17.19
N PRO A 78 14.13 -3.24 -18.11
CA PRO A 78 12.74 -3.55 -17.75
C PRO A 78 12.64 -4.67 -16.70
N PRO A 79 11.72 -4.54 -15.72
CA PRO A 79 11.62 -5.51 -14.64
C PRO A 79 11.33 -6.89 -15.22
N ALA A 80 12.22 -7.85 -14.96
CA ALA A 80 11.94 -9.25 -15.19
C ALA A 80 10.77 -9.60 -14.26
N LEU A 81 9.57 -9.78 -14.85
CA LEU A 81 8.44 -10.35 -14.14
C LEU A 81 8.91 -11.66 -13.49
N PRO A 82 8.64 -11.89 -12.19
CA PRO A 82 8.95 -13.17 -11.60
C PRO A 82 8.18 -14.27 -12.36
N PRO A 83 8.80 -15.42 -12.66
CA PRO A 83 8.15 -16.51 -13.40
C PRO A 83 6.95 -17.15 -12.67
N HIS A 84 6.59 -16.67 -11.48
CA HIS A 84 5.53 -17.19 -10.62
C HIS A 84 4.27 -16.31 -10.55
N ALA A 85 4.09 -15.36 -11.47
CA ALA A 85 2.82 -14.63 -11.58
C ALA A 85 1.64 -15.50 -12.06
N GLU A 86 1.90 -16.75 -12.45
CA GLU A 86 0.90 -17.74 -12.90
C GLU A 86 0.13 -18.39 -11.72
N ASP A 87 0.65 -18.37 -10.49
CA ASP A 87 0.07 -19.12 -9.37
C ASP A 87 -0.73 -18.24 -8.39
N CYS A 88 -1.68 -17.45 -8.90
CA CYS A 88 -2.69 -16.79 -8.07
C CYS A 88 -3.80 -17.75 -7.56
N HIS A 89 -3.68 -19.06 -7.78
CA HIS A 89 -4.73 -20.03 -7.50
C HIS A 89 -4.75 -20.61 -6.08
N SER A 90 -3.74 -20.39 -5.22
CA SER A 90 -3.78 -20.92 -3.84
C SER A 90 -3.34 -19.92 -2.78
N TRP A 91 -4.19 -18.94 -2.49
CA TRP A 91 -4.21 -18.35 -1.15
C TRP A 91 -5.06 -19.26 -0.24
N PRO A 92 -4.49 -19.92 0.78
CA PRO A 92 -5.25 -20.78 1.68
C PRO A 92 -5.94 -19.90 2.72
N GLY A 93 -7.10 -19.34 2.38
CA GLY A 93 -7.84 -18.50 3.30
C GLY A 93 -8.84 -17.57 2.63
N GLY A 94 -9.79 -18.13 1.87
CA GLY A 94 -10.82 -17.35 1.20
C GLY A 94 -12.12 -18.11 1.07
N GLY A 95 -12.84 -18.23 2.19
CA GLY A 95 -14.20 -18.76 2.21
C GLY A 95 -15.09 -18.03 1.20
N ALA A 96 -15.88 -18.86 0.51
CA ALA A 96 -16.94 -18.55 -0.44
C ALA A 96 -17.61 -17.16 -0.25
N SER A 97 -17.20 -16.19 -1.05
CA SER A 97 -18.13 -15.19 -1.59
C SER A 97 -17.63 -14.75 -2.96
N GLY A 98 -18.36 -15.17 -3.98
CA GLY A 98 -18.01 -15.04 -5.40
C GLY A 98 -17.90 -13.60 -5.88
N ARG A 99 -16.75 -12.97 -5.64
CA ARG A 99 -16.30 -11.79 -6.38
C ARG A 99 -14.97 -12.11 -7.05
N ARG A 100 -15.09 -12.54 -8.31
CA ARG A 100 -14.00 -12.64 -9.29
C ARG A 100 -13.29 -11.29 -9.34
N TRP A 101 -12.04 -11.24 -8.90
CA TRP A 101 -11.17 -10.09 -9.16
C TRP A 101 -11.04 -9.93 -10.69
N PRO A 102 -11.12 -8.72 -11.27
CA PRO A 102 -10.96 -8.56 -12.69
C PRO A 102 -9.50 -8.85 -13.05
N THR A 103 -9.30 -10.03 -13.62
CA THR A 103 -8.18 -10.39 -14.47
C THR A 103 -8.15 -9.42 -15.63
N ILE A 104 -7.21 -8.48 -15.65
CA ILE A 104 -6.72 -7.93 -16.92
C ILE A 104 -5.20 -7.85 -16.78
N CYS A 105 -4.58 -8.96 -17.17
CA CYS A 105 -3.34 -8.99 -17.91
C CYS A 105 -3.69 -8.62 -19.35
N THR A 106 -3.31 -7.42 -19.79
CA THR A 106 -2.88 -7.11 -21.16
C THR A 106 -2.02 -5.86 -21.08
#